data_AF-A0A2L2X8K8-F1
#
_entry.id   AF-A0A2L2X8K8-F1
#
_cell.length_a   1.000
_cell.length_b   1.000
_cell.length_c   1.000
_cell.angle_alpha   90.00
_cell.angle_beta   90.00
_cell.angle_gamma   90.00
#
_symmetry.space_group_name_H-M   'P 1'
#
loop_
_entity.id
_entity.type
_entity.pdbx_description
1 polymer ?
#
loop_
_entity_poly.entity_id
_entity_poly.type
_entity_poly.pdbx_seq_one_letter_code
_entity_poly.pdbx_strand_id
1 'polypeptide(L)'
;MELKNSLNMGMETLIIPHIEKIQSFMHKEGLEVPAVPPRKNLDIIGKQIEPNTYIQDDGIVNSIREIYKFGLTLYMRGLSESTRDDIRQLVWQILSDDYKGYDAMVKMDRKNNWLISPPTI
;
A
#
# COMPACT_ATOMS: atom_id res chain seq x y z
N MET A 1 -12.34 -14.71 -3.45
CA MET A 1 -11.84 -14.46 -4.82
C MET A 1 -11.73 -12.96 -5.12
N GLU A 2 -12.67 -12.13 -4.66
CA GLU A 2 -12.66 -10.66 -4.81
C GLU A 2 -11.42 -9.99 -4.16
N LEU A 3 -11.04 -10.38 -2.94
CA LEU A 3 -9.88 -9.82 -2.24
C LEU A 3 -8.57 -10.04 -3.02
N LYS A 4 -8.24 -11.31 -3.35
CA LYS A 4 -7.02 -11.64 -4.10
C LYS A 4 -6.89 -10.85 -5.41
N ASN A 5 -7.99 -10.71 -6.16
CA ASN A 5 -7.99 -9.94 -7.40
C ASN A 5 -7.75 -8.45 -7.12
N SER A 6 -8.36 -7.91 -6.06
CA SER A 6 -8.15 -6.52 -5.63
C SER A 6 -6.69 -6.26 -5.21
N LEU A 7 -6.06 -7.22 -4.53
CA LEU A 7 -4.64 -7.13 -4.16
C LEU A 7 -3.73 -7.11 -5.38
N ASN A 8 -3.96 -8.04 -6.32
CA ASN A 8 -3.17 -8.09 -7.54
C ASN A 8 -3.33 -6.81 -8.36
N MET A 9 -4.56 -6.31 -8.50
CA MET A 9 -4.84 -5.05 -9.18
C MET A 9 -4.16 -3.87 -8.48
N GLY A 10 -4.24 -3.76 -7.15
CA GLY A 10 -3.56 -2.70 -6.39
C GLY A 10 -2.05 -2.75 -6.56
N MET A 11 -1.45 -3.94 -6.59
CA MET A 11 -0.02 -4.11 -6.84
C MET A 11 0.40 -3.62 -8.22
N GLU A 12 -0.33 -4.02 -9.27
CA GLU A 12 0.01 -3.72 -10.67
C GLU A 12 -0.31 -2.26 -11.04
N THR A 13 -1.38 -1.69 -10.50
CA THR A 13 -1.88 -0.37 -10.93
C THR A 13 -1.49 0.78 -10.02
N LEU A 14 -1.13 0.51 -8.76
CA LEU A 14 -0.73 1.55 -7.79
C LEU A 14 0.71 1.35 -7.34
N ILE A 15 0.99 0.25 -6.63
CA ILE A 15 2.24 0.10 -5.87
C ILE A 15 3.47 0.06 -6.79
N ILE A 16 3.48 -0.79 -7.81
CA ILE A 16 4.63 -0.90 -8.74
C ILE A 16 4.84 0.43 -9.48
N PRO A 17 3.82 1.04 -10.12
CA PRO A 17 3.98 2.34 -10.78
C PRO A 17 4.48 3.45 -9.86
N HIS A 18 4.03 3.49 -8.59
CA HIS A 18 4.51 4.50 -7.63
C HIS A 18 5.97 4.29 -7.26
N ILE A 19 6.40 3.05 -7.04
CA ILE A 19 7.81 2.71 -6.81
C ILE A 19 8.65 3.16 -8.00
N GLU A 20 8.24 2.84 -9.22
CA GLU A 20 8.96 3.21 -10.45
C GLU A 20 9.06 4.73 -10.62
N LYS A 21 7.98 5.49 -10.33
CA LYS A 21 8.00 6.96 -10.34
C LYS A 21 9.01 7.52 -9.35
N ILE A 22 9.02 7.01 -8.11
CA ILE A 22 9.95 7.46 -7.07
C ILE A 22 11.39 7.11 -7.47
N GLN A 23 11.64 5.88 -7.89
CA GLN A 23 12.98 5.42 -8.30
C GLN A 23 13.50 6.21 -9.49
N SER A 24 12.65 6.50 -10.48
CA SER A 24 13.02 7.31 -11.64
C SER A 24 13.37 8.75 -11.23
N PHE A 25 12.62 9.33 -10.29
CA PHE A 25 12.92 10.64 -9.73
C PHE A 25 14.26 10.63 -8.99
N MET A 26 14.52 9.62 -8.16
CA MET A 26 15.80 9.47 -7.44
C MET A 26 16.98 9.37 -8.41
N HIS A 27 16.89 8.54 -9.45
CA HIS A 27 17.94 8.42 -10.46
C HIS A 27 18.20 9.75 -11.18
N LYS A 28 17.15 10.50 -11.53
CA LYS A 28 17.28 11.81 -12.16
C LYS A 28 18.05 12.81 -11.25
N GLU A 29 17.86 12.71 -9.94
CA GLU A 29 18.54 13.54 -8.95
C GLU A 29 19.92 12.99 -8.54
N GLY A 30 20.39 11.88 -9.14
CA GLY A 30 21.66 11.25 -8.81
C GLY A 30 21.68 10.55 -7.45
N LEU A 31 20.51 10.18 -6.92
CA LEU A 31 20.35 9.48 -5.65
C LEU A 31 20.30 7.97 -5.85
N GLU A 32 20.95 7.23 -4.96
CA GLU A 32 20.89 5.77 -4.94
C GLU A 32 19.51 5.27 -4.49
N VAL A 33 18.96 4.31 -5.22
CA VAL A 33 17.71 3.64 -4.87
C VAL A 33 17.97 2.58 -3.80
N PRO A 34 17.13 2.47 -2.75
CA PRO A 34 17.30 1.44 -1.73
C PRO A 34 17.18 0.02 -2.29
N ALA A 35 17.98 -0.90 -1.76
CA ALA A 35 17.92 -2.31 -2.13
C ALA A 35 16.55 -2.93 -1.78
N VAL A 36 15.94 -3.63 -2.73
CA VAL A 36 14.72 -4.40 -2.49
C VAL A 36 15.11 -5.78 -1.95
N PRO A 37 14.64 -6.17 -0.75
CA PRO A 37 14.96 -7.48 -0.21
C PRO A 37 14.40 -8.59 -1.11
N PRO A 38 15.14 -9.71 -1.31
CA PRO A 38 14.68 -10.80 -2.13
C PRO A 38 13.41 -11.40 -1.55
N ARG A 39 12.34 -11.49 -2.35
CA ARG A 39 11.11 -12.15 -1.94
C ARG A 39 11.38 -13.66 -1.88
N LYS A 40 11.09 -14.28 -0.73
CA LYS A 40 11.18 -15.73 -0.59
C LYS A 40 10.21 -16.38 -1.57
N ASN A 41 10.69 -17.33 -2.36
CA ASN A 41 9.82 -18.14 -3.19
C ASN A 41 9.05 -19.11 -2.27
N LEU A 42 7.75 -18.85 -2.10
CA LEU A 42 6.87 -19.65 -1.24
C LEU A 42 6.69 -21.07 -1.76
N ASP A 43 6.97 -21.34 -3.05
CA ASP A 43 6.92 -22.68 -3.64
C ASP A 43 8.06 -23.59 -3.13
N ILE A 44 9.14 -23.00 -2.58
CA ILE A 44 10.31 -23.72 -2.06
C ILE A 44 10.11 -24.12 -0.58
N ILE A 45 9.23 -23.41 0.14
CA ILE A 45 8.93 -23.70 1.55
C ILE A 45 7.89 -24.82 1.56
N GLY A 46 8.39 -26.06 1.52
CA GLY A 46 7.56 -27.26 1.61
C GLY A 46 6.64 -27.22 2.82
N LYS A 47 5.35 -26.92 2.57
CA LYS A 47 4.09 -27.31 3.24
C LYS A 47 4.07 -27.65 4.75
N GLN A 48 5.04 -27.24 5.57
CA GLN A 48 4.91 -27.25 7.02
C GLN A 48 4.40 -25.89 7.46
N ILE A 49 3.11 -25.71 7.22
CA ILE A 49 2.37 -24.55 7.71
C ILE A 49 1.94 -24.91 9.13
N GLU A 50 2.62 -24.34 10.13
CA GLU A 50 2.28 -24.52 11.54
C GLU A 50 0.81 -24.12 11.79
N PRO A 51 0.07 -24.80 12.68
CA PRO A 51 -1.26 -24.37 13.10
C PRO A 51 -1.23 -22.89 13.56
N ASN A 52 -2.24 -22.11 13.20
CA ASN A 52 -2.36 -20.66 13.49
C ASN A 52 -1.41 -19.70 12.70
N THR A 53 -0.81 -20.14 11.60
CA THR A 53 -0.06 -19.23 10.69
C THR A 53 -0.93 -18.60 9.59
N TYR A 54 -2.18 -19.03 9.44
CA TYR A 54 -3.10 -18.47 8.46
C TYR A 54 -3.66 -17.12 8.95
N ILE A 55 -3.41 -16.08 8.18
CA ILE A 55 -4.06 -14.78 8.34
C ILE A 55 -5.40 -14.85 7.63
N GLN A 56 -6.48 -14.52 8.35
CA GLN A 56 -7.82 -14.44 7.79
C GLN A 56 -7.95 -13.21 6.87
N ASP A 57 -8.91 -13.25 5.94
CA ASP A 57 -9.12 -12.19 4.94
C ASP A 57 -9.34 -10.81 5.60
N ASP A 58 -10.08 -10.74 6.69
CA ASP A 58 -10.29 -9.52 7.47
C ASP A 58 -8.97 -9.01 8.10
N GLY A 59 -8.13 -9.91 8.60
CA GLY A 59 -6.79 -9.59 9.10
C GLY A 59 -5.85 -9.04 8.04
N ILE A 60 -5.88 -9.61 6.82
CA ILE A 60 -5.11 -9.12 5.67
C ILE A 60 -5.56 -7.70 5.32
N VAL A 61 -6.87 -7.50 5.21
CA VAL A 61 -7.45 -6.24 4.78
C VAL A 61 -7.27 -5.13 5.81
N ASN A 62 -7.44 -5.46 7.10
CA ASN A 62 -7.12 -4.55 8.20
C ASN A 62 -5.65 -4.10 8.12
N SER A 63 -4.72 -5.01 7.84
CA SER A 63 -3.30 -4.67 7.70
C SER A 63 -3.05 -3.71 6.54
N ILE A 64 -3.70 -3.95 5.38
CA ILE A 64 -3.57 -3.08 4.20
C ILE A 64 -4.18 -1.70 4.45
N ARG A 65 -5.31 -1.64 5.15
CA ARG A 65 -5.93 -0.37 5.56
C ARG A 65 -4.97 0.47 6.40
N GLU A 66 -4.27 -0.15 7.35
CA GLU A 66 -3.26 0.55 8.16
C GLU A 66 -2.05 0.98 7.33
N ILE A 67 -1.62 0.18 6.35
CA ILE A 67 -0.57 0.58 5.39
C ILE A 67 -0.99 1.83 4.61
N TYR A 68 -2.22 1.87 4.09
CA TYR A 68 -2.73 3.07 3.42
C TYR A 68 -2.74 4.28 4.35
N LYS A 69 -3.29 4.17 5.56
CA LYS A 69 -3.32 5.29 6.52
C LYS A 69 -1.92 5.82 6.82
N PHE A 70 -0.96 4.91 7.00
CA PHE A 70 0.43 5.26 7.24
C PHE A 70 1.04 5.97 6.03
N GLY A 71 0.85 5.42 4.82
CA GLY A 71 1.31 6.04 3.56
C GLY A 71 0.73 7.44 3.35
N LEU A 72 -0.59 7.59 3.48
CA LEU A 72 -1.28 8.89 3.39
C LEU A 72 -0.70 9.91 4.38
N THR A 73 -0.39 9.48 5.61
CA THR A 73 0.26 10.35 6.61
C THR A 73 1.66 10.78 6.17
N LEU A 74 2.46 9.85 5.63
CA LEU A 74 3.79 10.16 5.10
C LEU A 74 3.74 11.11 3.91
N TYR A 75 2.78 10.96 3.01
CA TYR A 75 2.63 11.86 1.86
C TYR A 75 2.21 13.26 2.29
N MET A 76 1.28 13.38 3.24
CA MET A 76 0.92 14.69 3.81
C MET A 76 2.12 15.37 4.46
N ARG A 77 2.95 14.60 5.17
CA ARG A 77 4.22 15.09 5.72
C ARG A 77 5.17 15.54 4.61
N GLY A 78 5.37 14.71 3.58
CA GLY A 78 6.19 15.04 2.42
C GLY A 78 5.75 16.33 1.72
N LEU A 79 4.45 16.55 1.57
CA LEU A 79 3.89 17.80 1.05
C LEU A 79 4.13 18.98 1.98
N SER A 80 4.08 18.79 3.30
CA SER A 80 4.32 19.88 4.26
C SER A 80 5.81 20.27 4.36
N GLU A 81 6.72 19.31 4.19
CA GLU A 81 8.16 19.51 4.35
C GLU A 81 8.87 19.89 3.03
N SER A 82 8.26 19.61 1.88
CA SER A 82 8.86 19.91 0.57
C SER A 82 8.57 21.33 0.10
N THR A 83 9.64 22.04 -0.26
CA THR A 83 9.57 23.40 -0.86
C THR A 83 9.67 23.39 -2.39
N ARG A 84 10.22 22.33 -2.99
CA ARG A 84 10.35 22.19 -4.45
C ARG A 84 9.04 21.73 -5.10
N ASP A 85 8.59 22.43 -6.14
CA ASP A 85 7.32 22.16 -6.81
C ASP A 85 7.25 20.78 -7.47
N ASP A 86 8.36 20.31 -8.05
CA ASP A 86 8.43 19.00 -8.70
C ASP A 86 8.26 17.84 -7.71
N ILE A 87 8.91 17.93 -6.54
CA ILE A 87 8.73 16.97 -5.44
C ILE A 87 7.29 17.02 -4.93
N ARG A 88 6.75 18.22 -4.70
CA ARG A 88 5.37 18.40 -4.25
C ARG A 88 4.37 17.79 -5.24
N GLN A 89 4.60 17.98 -6.54
CA GLN A 89 3.76 17.41 -7.60
C GLN A 89 3.84 15.88 -7.62
N LEU A 90 5.04 15.31 -7.51
CA LEU A 90 5.24 13.86 -7.42
C LEU A 90 4.48 13.27 -6.23
N VAL A 91 4.66 13.84 -5.04
CA VAL A 91 3.99 13.37 -3.81
C VAL A 91 2.47 13.54 -3.91
N TRP A 92 1.99 14.66 -4.46
CA TRP A 92 0.56 14.91 -4.64
C TRP A 92 -0.10 13.89 -5.57
N GLN A 93 0.56 13.52 -6.67
CA GLN A 93 0.06 12.51 -7.59
C GLN A 93 -0.08 11.15 -6.91
N ILE A 94 0.96 10.72 -6.18
CA ILE A 94 0.96 9.46 -5.43
C ILE A 94 -0.13 9.48 -4.36
N LEU A 95 -0.21 10.55 -3.56
CA LEU A 95 -1.25 10.74 -2.56
C LEU A 95 -2.65 10.61 -3.15
N SER A 96 -2.89 11.27 -4.29
CA SER A 96 -4.22 11.28 -4.93
C SER A 96 -4.64 9.90 -5.42
N ASP A 97 -3.69 9.12 -5.93
CA ASP A 97 -3.94 7.74 -6.38
C ASP A 97 -4.18 6.81 -5.18
N ASP A 98 -3.34 6.91 -4.15
CA ASP A 98 -3.47 6.10 -2.93
C ASP A 98 -4.74 6.41 -2.13
N TYR A 99 -5.18 7.66 -2.13
CA TYR A 99 -6.44 8.03 -1.48
C TYR A 99 -7.65 7.37 -2.17
N LYS A 100 -7.63 7.24 -3.50
CA LYS A 100 -8.66 6.48 -4.23
C LYS A 100 -8.59 4.98 -3.92
N GLY A 101 -7.38 4.43 -3.83
CA GLY A 101 -7.16 3.05 -3.41
C GLY A 101 -7.71 2.77 -2.00
N TYR A 102 -7.44 3.69 -1.07
CA TYR A 102 -7.96 3.63 0.29
C TYR A 102 -9.50 3.67 0.33
N ASP A 103 -10.15 4.57 -0.41
CA ASP A 103 -11.61 4.64 -0.48
C ASP A 103 -12.22 3.35 -1.07
N ALA A 104 -11.62 2.79 -2.12
CA ALA A 104 -12.03 1.51 -2.68
C ALA A 104 -11.92 0.37 -1.66
N MET A 105 -10.85 0.36 -0.88
CA MET A 105 -10.63 -0.61 0.20
C MET A 105 -11.70 -0.44 1.31
N VAL A 106 -12.00 0.78 1.77
CA VAL A 106 -13.03 1.02 2.81
C VAL A 106 -14.42 0.56 2.33
N LYS A 107 -14.72 0.75 1.04
CA LYS A 107 -15.96 0.23 0.43
C LYS A 107 -16.01 -1.29 0.45
N MET A 108 -14.89 -1.97 0.15
CA MET A 108 -14.78 -3.42 0.24
C MET A 108 -14.99 -3.89 1.69
N ASP A 109 -14.37 -3.25 2.68
CA ASP A 109 -14.53 -3.62 4.09
C ASP A 109 -15.99 -3.52 4.54
N ARG A 110 -16.65 -2.44 4.15
CA ARG A 110 -18.07 -2.22 4.46
C ARG A 110 -18.95 -3.29 3.82
N LYS A 111 -18.71 -3.62 2.55
CA LYS A 111 -19.45 -4.64 1.80
C LYS A 111 -19.30 -6.03 2.43
N ASN A 112 -18.11 -6.35 2.96
CA ASN A 112 -17.82 -7.66 3.54
C ASN A 112 -18.01 -7.71 5.08
N ASN A 113 -18.50 -6.63 5.69
CA ASN A 113 -18.67 -6.51 7.14
C ASN A 113 -17.36 -6.73 7.93
N TRP A 114 -16.23 -6.29 7.38
CA TRP A 114 -14.90 -6.35 8.02
C TRP A 114 -14.55 -5.06 8.78
N LEU A 115 -15.35 -4.00 8.63
CA LEU A 115 -15.19 -2.78 9.41
C LEU A 115 -15.61 -3.04 10.86
N ILE A 116 -14.64 -2.92 11.78
CA ILE A 116 -14.93 -2.78 13.19
C ILE A 116 -15.49 -1.36 13.39
N SER A 117 -16.78 -1.27 13.70
CA SER A 117 -17.43 0.01 13.94
C SER A 117 -16.81 0.68 15.17
N PRO A 118 -16.45 1.97 15.10
CA PRO A 118 -16.06 2.70 16.29
C PRO A 118 -17.24 2.76 17.26
N PRO A 119 -16.98 3.00 18.56
CA PRO A 119 -18.04 3.29 19.52
C PRO A 119 -18.95 4.40 18.98
N THR A 120 -20.26 4.19 19.08
CA THR A 120 -21.26 5.22 18.77
C THR A 120 -21.46 6.07 20.02
N ILE A 121 -21.66 7.38 19.82
CA ILE A 121 -22.03 8.34 20.87
C ILE A 121 -23.56 8.44 20.91
#